data_AF-A0A930F8Y1-F1
#
_entry.id   AF-A0A930F8Y1-F1
#
_cell.length_a   1.000
_cell.length_b   1.000
_cell.length_c   1.000
_cell.angle_alpha   90.00
_cell.angle_beta   90.00
_cell.angle_gamma   90.00
#
_symmetry.space_group_name_H-M   'P 1'
#
loop_
_entity.id
_entity.type
_entity.pdbx_description
1 polymer ?
#
loop_
_entity_poly.entity_id
_entity_poly.type
_entity_poly.pdbx_seq_one_letter_code
_entity_poly.pdbx_strand_id
1 'polypeptide(L)'
;MFFNKIKTYFTQPFNVILLIFGILCTIATISPIVAIIRDTFEIHPGTIDQHLTGQTSGLTLINYIDLFTSNLAKTNLWTPMGNTLALAILTCMISILFGGVFAFLVTRTNMKCRKYLSSIFIFPYIMPQWTLAVVWQHLFNSNAITGTSNGLLASLFGINMPLWWCVGLFPCAMVLGLHYAPFAYILIGGIFKNMDANLEEAATILNTPRHKILTRITIPMIKPAILSTILLVFGSAMGSYPVPHYLNLTTLSTKYISLNSKYTGEASILAVLMMIFGMAILALNQASLKSRKNYTTVTGKSGQISKINLGKIGKHLVAFIFIIITFFTSIFPIISFAFETFLPNPGDYSFLYTGNFANLTTKWWITNENITENGMYGQRGILFNSTIWDAYKGTILVSIACALIAGIIGTLIGYAVSKKRRSKWASYVNSMAFLPYLMPSIAVGAAFFILFSNKHINLFNTYTLLVIVGVIKYIPFASRNALNSMLQLSGEIEEAAIIQDIPWIKRMTRIIIPIQKSSIISGFMLPFMTCLRELSLFLLLCTQGFILSTTLDYFDEMGLYAFSSAINLILIVTIMLSNLIVNKLTGASLDEGIGN
;
A
#
# COMPACT_ATOMS: atom_id res chain seq x y z
N MET A 1 31.09 -3.66 38.85
CA MET A 1 30.36 -4.63 38.01
C MET A 1 29.31 -3.97 37.10
N PHE A 2 28.49 -3.02 37.57
CA PHE A 2 27.47 -2.33 36.78
C PHE A 2 28.03 -1.51 35.59
N PHE A 3 29.06 -0.69 35.82
CA PHE A 3 29.73 0.08 34.75
C PHE A 3 30.32 -0.80 33.65
N ASN A 4 30.90 -1.95 33.99
CA ASN A 4 31.43 -2.91 33.01
C ASN A 4 30.30 -3.55 32.19
N LYS A 5 29.13 -3.83 32.80
CA LYS A 5 27.95 -4.32 32.07
C LYS A 5 27.42 -3.27 31.10
N ILE A 6 27.37 -1.99 31.50
CA ILE A 6 26.99 -0.88 30.61
C ILE A 6 27.99 -0.76 29.47
N LYS A 7 29.30 -0.71 29.77
CA LYS A 7 30.34 -0.62 28.74
C LYS A 7 30.25 -1.77 27.74
N THR A 8 30.05 -3.00 28.22
CA THR A 8 29.88 -4.19 27.37
C THR A 8 28.59 -4.16 26.55
N TYR A 9 27.54 -3.51 27.05
CA TYR A 9 26.30 -3.33 26.30
C TYR A 9 26.52 -2.42 25.09
N PHE A 10 27.21 -1.29 25.28
CA PHE A 10 27.46 -0.29 24.24
C PHE A 10 28.60 -0.66 23.27
N THR A 11 29.48 -1.61 23.61
CA THR A 11 30.49 -2.12 22.66
C THR A 11 29.88 -2.95 21.53
N GLN A 12 28.67 -3.49 21.71
CA GLN A 12 27.98 -4.30 20.71
C GLN A 12 27.11 -3.41 19.80
N PRO A 13 27.41 -3.30 18.49
CA PRO A 13 26.73 -2.36 17.59
C PRO A 13 25.22 -2.54 17.52
N PHE A 14 24.72 -3.78 17.52
CA PHE A 14 23.28 -4.06 17.48
C PHE A 14 22.53 -3.53 18.72
N ASN A 15 23.16 -3.46 19.90
CA ASN A 15 22.51 -2.91 21.09
C ASN A 15 22.33 -1.39 20.98
N VAL A 16 23.34 -0.70 20.42
CA VAL A 16 23.29 0.75 20.17
C VAL A 16 22.21 1.07 19.13
N ILE A 17 22.16 0.31 18.05
CA ILE A 17 21.12 0.43 17.01
C ILE A 17 19.72 0.26 17.61
N LEU A 18 19.50 -0.78 18.43
CA LEU A 18 18.22 -1.00 19.10
C LEU A 18 17.84 0.14 20.06
N LEU A 19 18.81 0.73 20.76
CA LEU A 19 18.55 1.85 21.66
C LEU A 19 18.12 3.10 20.88
N ILE A 20 18.93 3.50 19.90
CA ILE A 20 18.69 4.70 19.08
C ILE A 20 17.35 4.59 18.36
N PHE A 21 17.13 3.51 17.62
CA PHE A 21 15.88 3.35 16.88
C PHE A 21 14.70 3.00 17.77
N GLY A 22 14.92 2.43 18.95
CA GLY A 22 13.86 2.29 19.95
C GLY A 22 13.33 3.65 20.40
N ILE A 23 14.21 4.60 20.71
CA ILE A 23 13.81 5.97 21.07
C ILE A 23 13.20 6.69 19.87
N LEU A 24 13.88 6.68 18.73
CA LEU A 24 13.45 7.39 17.52
C LEU A 24 12.09 6.90 17.02
N CYS A 25 11.89 5.58 16.89
CA CYS A 25 10.60 5.04 16.44
C CYS A 25 9.49 5.32 17.47
N THR A 26 9.81 5.31 18.77
CA THR A 26 8.83 5.64 19.82
C THR A 26 8.38 7.10 19.68
N ILE A 27 9.30 8.05 19.58
CA ILE A 27 8.96 9.47 19.40
C ILE A 27 8.22 9.69 18.08
N ALA A 28 8.75 9.15 16.98
CA ALA A 28 8.18 9.28 15.64
C ALA A 28 6.75 8.72 15.53
N THR A 29 6.40 7.69 16.31
CA THR A 29 5.09 7.04 16.24
C THR A 29 4.12 7.59 17.29
N ILE A 30 4.58 7.82 18.51
CA ILE A 30 3.71 8.23 19.62
C ILE A 30 3.40 9.74 19.55
N SER A 31 4.36 10.59 19.20
CA SER A 31 4.13 12.05 19.20
C SER A 31 2.97 12.48 18.28
N PRO A 32 2.85 11.99 17.03
CA PRO A 32 1.70 12.32 16.18
C PRO A 32 0.38 11.81 16.75
N ILE A 33 0.36 10.61 17.36
CA ILE A 33 -0.84 10.06 18.00
C ILE A 33 -1.28 10.95 19.17
N VAL A 34 -0.34 11.39 20.00
CA VAL A 34 -0.65 12.31 21.11
C VAL A 34 -1.15 13.65 20.58
N ALA A 35 -0.53 14.18 19.52
CA ALA A 35 -0.94 15.43 18.90
C ALA A 35 -2.39 15.36 18.39
N ILE A 36 -2.76 14.32 17.64
CA ILE A 36 -4.12 14.21 17.12
C ILE A 36 -5.16 13.89 18.20
N ILE A 37 -4.79 13.16 19.25
CA ILE A 37 -5.70 12.92 20.39
C ILE A 37 -5.97 14.24 21.10
N ARG A 38 -4.93 15.05 21.34
CA ARG A 38 -5.08 16.38 21.92
C ARG A 38 -6.00 17.26 21.06
N ASP A 39 -5.78 17.26 19.76
CA ASP A 39 -6.57 18.02 18.78
C ASP A 39 -8.08 17.70 18.84
N THR A 40 -8.47 16.45 19.15
CA THR A 40 -9.91 16.11 19.32
C THR A 40 -10.61 16.89 20.44
N PHE A 41 -9.85 17.38 21.42
CA PHE A 41 -10.37 18.16 22.53
C PHE A 41 -10.20 19.67 22.30
N GLU A 42 -9.45 20.12 21.29
CA GLU A 42 -9.22 21.54 21.07
C GLU A 42 -10.42 22.21 20.38
N ILE A 43 -10.62 23.49 20.71
CA ILE A 43 -11.57 24.36 20.03
C ILE A 43 -10.88 25.01 18.84
N HIS A 44 -11.45 24.83 17.64
CA HIS A 44 -10.87 25.28 16.39
C HIS A 44 -11.50 26.61 15.93
N PRO A 45 -10.69 27.67 15.75
CA PRO A 45 -11.19 28.95 15.24
C PRO A 45 -11.83 28.81 13.85
N GLY A 46 -13.01 29.39 13.68
CA GLY A 46 -13.77 29.37 12.43
C GLY A 46 -14.61 28.12 12.20
N THR A 47 -14.68 27.21 13.17
CA THR A 47 -15.40 25.93 13.03
C THR A 47 -16.59 25.84 13.99
N ILE A 48 -17.39 24.78 13.85
CA ILE A 48 -18.67 24.64 14.56
C ILE A 48 -18.49 24.45 16.06
N ASP A 49 -17.38 23.88 16.50
CA ASP A 49 -17.02 23.75 17.91
C ASP A 49 -16.88 25.11 18.61
N GLN A 50 -16.32 26.11 17.93
CA GLN A 50 -16.25 27.49 18.39
C GLN A 50 -17.66 28.08 18.57
N HIS A 51 -18.55 27.82 17.61
CA HIS A 51 -19.92 28.30 17.66
C HIS A 51 -20.71 27.65 18.81
N LEU A 52 -20.57 26.33 18.99
CA LEU A 52 -21.28 25.58 20.04
C LEU A 52 -20.77 25.89 21.44
N THR A 53 -19.47 26.19 21.60
CA THR A 53 -18.88 26.52 22.90
C THR A 53 -18.95 28.00 23.24
N GLY A 54 -19.08 28.88 22.24
CA GLY A 54 -18.97 30.33 22.42
C GLY A 54 -17.55 30.80 22.80
N GLN A 55 -16.55 29.94 22.70
CA GLN A 55 -15.15 30.23 23.05
C GLN A 55 -14.26 30.16 21.81
N THR A 56 -13.20 30.96 21.74
CA THR A 56 -12.27 30.99 20.60
C THR A 56 -11.11 30.00 20.71
N SER A 57 -10.84 29.50 21.91
CA SER A 57 -9.77 28.55 22.21
C SER A 57 -10.05 27.87 23.55
N GLY A 58 -9.50 26.68 23.75
CA GLY A 58 -9.68 25.92 24.98
C GLY A 58 -9.80 24.43 24.70
N LEU A 59 -10.03 23.66 25.77
CA LEU A 59 -10.37 22.26 25.68
C LEU A 59 -11.87 22.06 25.88
N THR A 60 -12.47 21.21 25.07
CA THR A 60 -13.91 20.94 25.06
C THR A 60 -14.19 19.47 24.77
N LEU A 61 -15.35 18.99 25.22
CA LEU A 61 -15.90 17.68 24.86
C LEU A 61 -16.97 17.78 23.78
N ILE A 62 -17.26 18.98 23.28
CA ILE A 62 -18.37 19.21 22.35
C ILE A 62 -18.22 18.40 21.06
N ASN A 63 -17.00 18.26 20.55
CA ASN A 63 -16.70 17.48 19.34
C ASN A 63 -17.15 16.02 19.48
N TYR A 64 -16.95 15.42 20.65
CA TYR A 64 -17.42 14.07 20.94
C TYR A 64 -18.94 14.02 21.12
N ILE A 65 -19.51 14.99 21.83
CA ILE A 65 -20.96 15.03 22.04
C ILE A 65 -21.68 15.17 20.69
N ASP A 66 -21.27 16.12 19.86
CA ASP A 66 -21.89 16.41 18.56
C ASP A 66 -21.74 15.22 17.60
N LEU A 67 -20.53 14.67 17.44
CA LEU A 67 -20.30 13.56 16.52
C LEU A 67 -21.11 12.30 16.86
N PHE A 68 -21.29 12.00 18.16
CA PHE A 68 -21.95 10.77 18.60
C PHE A 68 -23.46 10.92 18.83
N THR A 69 -23.95 12.12 19.18
CA THR A 69 -25.34 12.33 19.62
C THR A 69 -26.16 13.24 18.72
N SER A 70 -25.54 13.98 17.79
CA SER A 70 -26.28 14.86 16.90
C SER A 70 -27.19 14.10 15.93
N ASN A 71 -28.12 14.84 15.32
CA ASN A 71 -28.93 14.34 14.20
C ASN A 71 -28.08 13.89 13.01
N LEU A 72 -26.84 14.37 12.91
CA LEU A 72 -25.88 14.01 11.86
C LEU A 72 -25.00 12.81 12.23
N ALA A 73 -25.06 12.28 13.46
CA ALA A 73 -24.21 11.17 13.91
C ALA A 73 -24.31 9.94 12.98
N LYS A 74 -25.50 9.62 12.46
CA LYS A 74 -25.68 8.52 11.51
C LYS A 74 -24.90 8.74 10.20
N THR A 75 -24.87 9.98 9.71
CA THR A 75 -24.27 10.37 8.43
C THR A 75 -22.77 10.65 8.57
N ASN A 76 -22.34 11.22 9.70
CA ASN A 76 -20.95 11.62 9.95
C ASN A 76 -20.11 10.50 10.57
N LEU A 77 -20.71 9.60 11.36
CA LEU A 77 -19.96 8.55 12.07
C LEU A 77 -20.42 7.13 11.70
N TRP A 78 -21.67 6.78 11.99
CA TRP A 78 -22.08 5.36 12.00
C TRP A 78 -22.09 4.73 10.61
N THR A 79 -22.61 5.43 9.60
CA THR A 79 -22.64 4.93 8.21
C THR A 79 -21.22 4.85 7.62
N PRO A 80 -20.38 5.91 7.69
CA PRO A 80 -19.01 5.83 7.22
C PRO A 80 -18.17 4.77 7.94
N MET A 81 -18.36 4.59 9.25
CA MET A 81 -17.68 3.55 10.03
C MET A 81 -18.07 2.14 9.58
N GLY A 82 -19.37 1.89 9.41
CA GLY A 82 -19.87 0.62 8.90
C GLY A 82 -19.34 0.31 7.50
N ASN A 83 -19.35 1.31 6.60
CA ASN A 83 -18.80 1.19 5.26
C ASN A 83 -17.29 0.92 5.27
N THR A 84 -16.51 1.60 6.12
CA THR A 84 -15.07 1.38 6.24
C THR A 84 -14.75 -0.03 6.74
N LEU A 85 -15.45 -0.52 7.75
CA LEU A 85 -15.25 -1.88 8.27
C LEU A 85 -15.65 -2.94 7.25
N ALA A 86 -16.83 -2.78 6.62
CA ALA A 86 -17.29 -3.69 5.57
C ALA A 86 -16.31 -3.70 4.39
N LEU A 87 -15.84 -2.53 3.96
CA LEU A 87 -14.86 -2.39 2.88
C LEU A 87 -13.56 -3.12 3.21
N ALA A 88 -13.00 -2.91 4.41
CA ALA A 88 -11.76 -3.56 4.81
C ALA A 88 -11.89 -5.09 4.89
N ILE A 89 -13.00 -5.60 5.45
CA ILE A 89 -13.27 -7.04 5.54
C ILE A 89 -13.43 -7.67 4.16
N LEU A 90 -14.28 -7.08 3.30
CA LEU A 90 -14.52 -7.59 1.95
C LEU A 90 -13.24 -7.55 1.10
N THR A 91 -12.47 -6.47 1.22
CA THR A 91 -11.16 -6.34 0.54
C THR A 91 -10.21 -7.45 0.95
N CYS A 92 -10.11 -7.76 2.26
CA CYS A 92 -9.31 -8.88 2.74
C CYS A 92 -9.79 -10.23 2.16
N MET A 93 -11.10 -10.48 2.18
CA MET A 93 -11.68 -11.70 1.63
C MET A 93 -11.36 -11.86 0.14
N ILE A 94 -11.57 -10.82 -0.66
CA ILE A 94 -11.30 -10.82 -2.10
C ILE A 94 -9.80 -11.00 -2.38
N SER A 95 -8.93 -10.26 -1.67
CA SER A 95 -7.48 -10.36 -1.84
C SER A 95 -6.95 -11.77 -1.54
N ILE A 96 -7.41 -12.38 -0.45
CA ILE A 96 -6.98 -13.71 -0.01
C ILE A 96 -7.55 -14.80 -0.91
N LEU A 97 -8.82 -14.67 -1.31
CA LEU A 97 -9.42 -15.64 -2.22
C LEU A 97 -8.73 -15.59 -3.58
N PHE A 98 -8.63 -14.40 -4.19
CA PHE A 98 -8.07 -14.24 -5.52
C PHE A 98 -6.56 -14.52 -5.54
N GLY A 99 -5.79 -13.85 -4.67
CA GLY A 99 -4.33 -14.03 -4.59
C GLY A 99 -3.90 -15.38 -4.00
N GLY A 100 -4.67 -15.94 -3.06
CA GLY A 100 -4.41 -17.25 -2.49
C GLY A 100 -4.71 -18.40 -3.45
N VAL A 101 -5.82 -18.32 -4.21
CA VAL A 101 -6.10 -19.27 -5.31
C VAL A 101 -5.02 -19.18 -6.38
N PHE A 102 -4.64 -17.97 -6.78
CA PHE A 102 -3.56 -17.78 -7.75
C PHE A 102 -2.22 -18.35 -7.24
N ALA A 103 -1.86 -18.11 -5.97
CA ALA A 103 -0.68 -18.71 -5.34
C ALA A 103 -0.70 -20.23 -5.38
N PHE A 104 -1.82 -20.85 -5.01
CA PHE A 104 -1.98 -22.30 -5.06
C PHE A 104 -1.80 -22.83 -6.49
N LEU A 105 -2.45 -22.21 -7.48
CA LEU A 105 -2.35 -22.63 -8.87
C LEU A 105 -0.93 -22.53 -9.42
N VAL A 106 -0.24 -21.42 -9.19
CA VAL A 106 1.13 -21.20 -9.69
C VAL A 106 2.14 -22.15 -9.05
N THR A 107 2.00 -22.42 -7.74
CA THR A 107 3.03 -23.14 -6.96
C THR A 107 2.77 -24.65 -6.85
N ARG A 108 1.50 -25.07 -6.73
CA ARG A 108 1.13 -26.47 -6.46
C ARG A 108 0.57 -27.20 -7.68
N THR A 109 0.41 -26.56 -8.84
CA THR A 109 -0.11 -27.22 -10.05
C THR A 109 0.86 -27.17 -11.24
N ASN A 110 0.53 -27.90 -12.31
CA ASN A 110 1.27 -27.91 -13.57
C ASN A 110 0.75 -26.90 -14.62
N MET A 111 0.10 -25.81 -14.19
CA MET A 111 -0.40 -24.74 -15.05
C MET A 111 0.68 -24.18 -16.01
N LYS A 112 0.29 -23.91 -17.26
CA LYS A 112 1.16 -23.28 -18.28
C LYS A 112 1.28 -21.77 -18.07
N CYS A 113 2.27 -21.14 -18.71
CA CYS A 113 2.52 -19.69 -18.64
C CYS A 113 2.73 -19.11 -17.22
N ARG A 114 3.05 -19.96 -16.23
CA ARG A 114 3.22 -19.54 -14.84
C ARG A 114 4.23 -18.41 -14.63
N LYS A 115 5.35 -18.37 -15.38
CA LYS A 115 6.35 -17.30 -15.26
C LYS A 115 5.76 -15.95 -15.63
N TYR A 116 5.14 -15.87 -16.82
CA TYR A 116 4.45 -14.67 -17.31
C TYR A 116 3.35 -14.21 -16.34
N LEU A 117 2.48 -15.14 -15.92
CA LEU A 117 1.39 -14.84 -15.00
C LEU A 117 1.91 -14.36 -13.64
N SER A 118 2.93 -15.00 -13.08
CA SER A 118 3.54 -14.61 -11.80
C SER A 118 4.08 -13.19 -11.83
N SER A 119 4.76 -12.80 -12.91
CA SER A 119 5.33 -11.46 -13.02
C SER A 119 4.23 -10.40 -13.21
N ILE A 120 3.22 -10.67 -14.05
CA ILE A 120 2.14 -9.71 -14.32
C ILE A 120 1.19 -9.55 -13.15
N PHE A 121 0.92 -10.61 -12.39
CA PHE A 121 0.00 -10.54 -11.26
C PHE A 121 0.42 -9.52 -10.19
N ILE A 122 1.69 -9.11 -10.14
CA ILE A 122 2.19 -8.11 -9.19
C ILE A 122 1.86 -6.67 -9.62
N PHE A 123 1.67 -6.42 -10.92
CA PHE A 123 1.48 -5.08 -11.49
C PHE A 123 0.31 -4.27 -10.93
N PRO A 124 -0.87 -4.85 -10.61
CA PRO A 124 -1.97 -4.10 -10.02
C PRO A 124 -1.56 -3.35 -8.75
N TYR A 125 -0.69 -3.94 -7.94
CA TYR A 125 -0.15 -3.30 -6.73
C TYR A 125 0.90 -2.23 -7.03
N ILE A 126 1.65 -2.38 -8.12
CA ILE A 126 2.69 -1.42 -8.54
C ILE A 126 2.04 -0.09 -8.96
N MET A 127 0.86 -0.14 -9.56
CA MET A 127 0.10 1.05 -9.97
C MET A 127 -0.57 1.74 -8.78
N PRO A 128 -0.89 3.05 -8.85
CA PRO A 128 -1.71 3.72 -7.86
C PRO A 128 -3.08 3.03 -7.70
N GLN A 129 -3.63 2.93 -6.48
CA GLN A 129 -4.90 2.24 -6.25
C GLN A 129 -6.10 2.88 -6.98
N TRP A 130 -6.09 4.21 -7.18
CA TRP A 130 -7.14 4.89 -7.97
C TRP A 130 -7.08 4.53 -9.45
N THR A 131 -5.94 4.08 -9.99
CA THR A 131 -5.82 3.65 -11.39
C THR A 131 -6.88 2.60 -11.71
N LEU A 132 -7.04 1.62 -10.82
CA LEU A 132 -8.04 0.57 -10.98
C LEU A 132 -9.48 1.07 -10.74
N ALA A 133 -9.67 2.08 -9.88
CA ALA A 133 -10.98 2.68 -9.64
C ALA A 133 -11.48 3.44 -10.88
N VAL A 134 -10.61 4.25 -11.50
CA VAL A 134 -10.91 4.98 -12.72
C VAL A 134 -11.12 4.03 -13.91
N VAL A 135 -10.29 2.98 -14.03
CA VAL A 135 -10.51 1.93 -15.05
C VAL A 135 -11.84 1.22 -14.84
N TRP A 136 -12.24 0.99 -13.59
CA TRP A 136 -13.56 0.43 -13.28
C TRP A 136 -14.69 1.33 -13.78
N GLN A 137 -14.59 2.64 -13.55
CA GLN A 137 -15.52 3.63 -14.11
C GLN A 137 -15.53 3.58 -15.64
N HIS A 138 -14.35 3.62 -16.29
CA HIS A 138 -14.24 3.58 -17.74
C HIS A 138 -14.81 2.31 -18.37
N LEU A 139 -14.80 1.19 -17.64
CA LEU A 139 -15.39 -0.06 -18.11
C LEU A 139 -16.91 -0.10 -17.93
N PHE A 140 -17.41 0.30 -16.76
CA PHE A 140 -18.76 -0.05 -16.32
C PHE A 140 -19.75 1.12 -16.21
N ASN A 141 -19.28 2.37 -16.14
CA ASN A 141 -20.17 3.51 -16.07
C ASN A 141 -20.98 3.66 -17.37
N SER A 142 -22.18 4.24 -17.25
CA SER A 142 -23.05 4.50 -18.40
C SER A 142 -23.90 5.73 -18.14
N ASN A 143 -24.23 6.46 -19.21
CA ASN A 143 -25.09 7.64 -19.10
C ASN A 143 -26.45 7.31 -18.48
N ALA A 144 -27.02 6.17 -18.85
CA ALA A 144 -28.31 5.70 -18.37
C ALA A 144 -28.33 5.39 -16.86
N ILE A 145 -27.22 4.94 -16.26
CA ILE A 145 -27.20 4.45 -14.87
C ILE A 145 -26.46 5.41 -13.94
N THR A 146 -25.28 5.88 -14.33
CA THR A 146 -24.42 6.74 -13.50
C THR A 146 -24.52 8.22 -13.86
N GLY A 147 -25.20 8.57 -14.96
CA GLY A 147 -25.30 9.96 -15.43
C GLY A 147 -23.99 10.50 -16.03
N THR A 148 -23.01 9.64 -16.27
CA THR A 148 -21.69 10.00 -16.83
C THR A 148 -21.56 9.56 -18.29
N SER A 149 -20.40 9.73 -18.93
CA SER A 149 -20.15 9.18 -20.27
C SER A 149 -20.28 7.64 -20.29
N ASN A 150 -20.58 7.08 -21.47
CA ASN A 150 -20.67 5.64 -21.66
C ASN A 150 -19.27 4.99 -21.66
N GLY A 151 -19.03 4.15 -20.65
CA GLY A 151 -17.85 3.31 -20.58
C GLY A 151 -17.81 2.25 -21.68
N LEU A 152 -16.74 1.45 -21.70
CA LEU A 152 -16.43 0.50 -22.76
C LEU A 152 -17.54 -0.54 -22.99
N LEU A 153 -18.15 -1.09 -21.94
CA LEU A 153 -19.21 -2.10 -22.06
C LEU A 153 -20.50 -1.53 -22.67
N ALA A 154 -20.89 -0.33 -22.23
CA ALA A 154 -22.04 0.37 -22.77
C ALA A 154 -21.80 0.79 -24.23
N SER A 155 -20.59 1.30 -24.52
CA SER A 155 -20.21 1.79 -25.84
C SER A 155 -20.04 0.69 -26.89
N LEU A 156 -19.46 -0.47 -26.54
CA LEU A 156 -19.19 -1.55 -27.50
C LEU A 156 -20.32 -2.58 -27.60
N PHE A 157 -20.98 -2.89 -26.48
CA PHE A 157 -21.94 -3.99 -26.40
C PHE A 157 -23.35 -3.54 -26.04
N GLY A 158 -23.57 -2.25 -25.75
CA GLY A 158 -24.86 -1.75 -25.26
C GLY A 158 -25.23 -2.29 -23.88
N ILE A 159 -24.25 -2.83 -23.12
CA ILE A 159 -24.48 -3.45 -21.81
C ILE A 159 -24.31 -2.39 -20.71
N ASN A 160 -25.40 -2.05 -20.04
CA ASN A 160 -25.40 -1.14 -18.90
C ASN A 160 -25.39 -1.92 -17.60
N MET A 161 -24.31 -1.80 -16.83
CA MET A 161 -24.19 -2.46 -15.52
C MET A 161 -25.06 -1.76 -14.46
N PRO A 162 -25.60 -2.50 -13.47
CA PRO A 162 -26.44 -1.92 -12.43
C PRO A 162 -25.64 -1.00 -11.49
N LEU A 163 -26.32 -0.05 -10.84
CA LEU A 163 -25.67 1.00 -10.02
C LEU A 163 -24.73 0.44 -8.92
N TRP A 164 -25.13 -0.65 -8.25
CA TRP A 164 -24.32 -1.29 -7.21
C TRP A 164 -23.00 -1.89 -7.74
N TRP A 165 -22.90 -2.16 -9.04
CA TRP A 165 -21.68 -2.61 -9.70
C TRP A 165 -20.75 -1.44 -10.02
N CYS A 166 -21.30 -0.27 -10.31
CA CYS A 166 -20.53 0.89 -10.77
C CYS A 166 -20.04 1.75 -9.61
N VAL A 167 -20.86 1.95 -8.57
CA VAL A 167 -20.54 2.81 -7.41
C VAL A 167 -20.87 2.13 -6.08
N GLY A 168 -20.21 2.57 -5.01
CA GLY A 168 -20.43 2.10 -3.64
C GLY A 168 -19.52 0.96 -3.21
N LEU A 169 -20.00 0.16 -2.26
CA LEU A 169 -19.17 -0.79 -1.50
C LEU A 169 -18.56 -1.90 -2.35
N PHE A 170 -19.36 -2.50 -3.24
CA PHE A 170 -18.94 -3.63 -4.07
C PHE A 170 -17.76 -3.28 -5.00
N PRO A 171 -17.81 -2.24 -5.85
CA PRO A 171 -16.69 -1.92 -6.72
C PRO A 171 -15.47 -1.47 -5.93
N CYS A 172 -15.63 -0.75 -4.81
CA CYS A 172 -14.52 -0.39 -3.94
C CYS A 172 -13.80 -1.62 -3.41
N ALA A 173 -14.55 -2.61 -2.91
CA ALA A 173 -13.99 -3.84 -2.37
C ALA A 173 -13.32 -4.70 -3.45
N MET A 174 -13.89 -4.75 -4.66
CA MET A 174 -13.30 -5.44 -5.81
C MET A 174 -12.00 -4.79 -6.24
N VAL A 175 -11.99 -3.47 -6.44
CA VAL A 175 -10.82 -2.71 -6.86
C VAL A 175 -9.69 -2.83 -5.85
N LEU A 176 -9.95 -2.56 -4.56
CA LEU A 176 -8.94 -2.73 -3.51
C LEU A 176 -8.51 -4.19 -3.36
N GLY A 177 -9.45 -5.13 -3.50
CA GLY A 177 -9.19 -6.56 -3.38
C GLY A 177 -8.24 -7.07 -4.46
N LEU A 178 -8.44 -6.61 -5.70
CA LEU A 178 -7.55 -6.92 -6.84
C LEU A 178 -6.21 -6.19 -6.72
N HIS A 179 -6.21 -4.95 -6.24
CA HIS A 179 -5.00 -4.16 -6.00
C HIS A 179 -4.09 -4.81 -4.95
N TYR A 180 -4.66 -5.37 -3.88
CA TYR A 180 -3.91 -5.98 -2.76
C TYR A 180 -3.78 -7.51 -2.82
N ALA A 181 -4.45 -8.19 -3.75
CA ALA A 181 -4.25 -9.62 -4.01
C ALA A 181 -2.79 -10.05 -4.21
N PRO A 182 -1.88 -9.23 -4.79
CA PRO A 182 -0.46 -9.58 -4.91
C PRO A 182 0.20 -9.88 -3.56
N PHE A 183 -0.21 -9.21 -2.47
CA PHE A 183 0.29 -9.52 -1.13
C PHE A 183 -0.10 -10.92 -0.67
N ALA A 184 -1.36 -11.32 -0.91
CA ALA A 184 -1.81 -12.67 -0.61
C ALA A 184 -1.01 -13.69 -1.43
N TYR A 185 -0.81 -13.41 -2.73
CA TYR A 185 -0.02 -14.26 -3.61
C TYR A 185 1.42 -14.45 -3.08
N ILE A 186 2.09 -13.37 -2.72
CA ILE A 186 3.47 -13.37 -2.23
C ILE A 186 3.59 -14.13 -0.91
N LEU A 187 2.76 -13.79 0.09
CA LEU A 187 2.88 -14.34 1.43
C LEU A 187 2.46 -15.81 1.50
N ILE A 188 1.36 -16.17 0.83
CA ILE A 188 0.84 -17.55 0.82
C ILE A 188 1.68 -18.42 -0.12
N GLY A 189 2.04 -17.90 -1.30
CA GLY A 189 2.88 -18.60 -2.28
C GLY A 189 4.27 -18.93 -1.74
N GLY A 190 4.86 -18.04 -0.94
CA GLY A 190 6.13 -18.29 -0.26
C GLY A 190 6.07 -19.48 0.70
N ILE A 191 4.95 -19.70 1.40
CA ILE A 191 4.77 -20.88 2.24
C ILE A 191 4.56 -22.13 1.37
N PHE A 192 3.72 -22.07 0.34
CA PHE A 192 3.48 -23.23 -0.54
C PHE A 192 4.74 -23.76 -1.24
N LYS A 193 5.67 -22.88 -1.62
CA LYS A 193 6.95 -23.27 -2.22
C LYS A 193 7.87 -24.01 -1.24
N ASN A 194 7.88 -23.59 0.02
CA ASN A 194 8.79 -24.11 1.04
C ASN A 194 8.19 -25.22 1.92
N MET A 195 6.93 -25.58 1.67
CA MET A 195 6.21 -26.57 2.45
C MET A 195 6.69 -27.99 2.11
N ASP A 196 7.09 -28.75 3.13
CA ASP A 196 7.42 -30.17 2.99
C ASP A 196 6.18 -30.98 2.56
N ALA A 197 6.29 -31.68 1.42
CA ALA A 197 5.21 -32.51 0.88
C ALA A 197 4.97 -33.77 1.72
N ASN A 198 5.90 -34.18 2.58
CA ASN A 198 5.81 -35.41 3.37
C ASN A 198 4.52 -35.50 4.21
N LEU A 199 4.03 -34.38 4.75
CA LEU A 199 2.78 -34.37 5.53
C LEU A 199 1.55 -34.67 4.66
N GLU A 200 1.51 -34.12 3.44
CA GLU A 200 0.41 -34.37 2.50
C GLU A 200 0.50 -35.77 1.87
N GLU A 201 1.72 -36.24 1.59
CA GLU A 201 1.98 -37.58 1.07
C GLU A 201 1.64 -38.65 2.11
N ALA A 202 2.03 -38.48 3.37
CA ALA A 202 1.63 -39.37 4.46
C ALA A 202 0.10 -39.44 4.61
N ALA A 203 -0.59 -38.30 4.54
CA ALA A 203 -2.05 -38.27 4.57
C ALA A 203 -2.67 -38.96 3.35
N THR A 204 -2.04 -38.84 2.18
CA THR A 204 -2.46 -39.54 0.95
C THR A 204 -2.28 -41.04 1.06
N ILE A 205 -1.16 -41.52 1.64
CA ILE A 205 -0.90 -42.94 1.93
C ILE A 205 -1.95 -43.50 2.90
N LEU A 206 -2.37 -42.70 3.88
CA LEU A 206 -3.46 -43.04 4.81
C LEU A 206 -4.87 -42.95 4.17
N ASN A 207 -4.98 -42.84 2.84
CA ASN A 207 -6.24 -42.67 2.11
C ASN A 207 -7.11 -41.52 2.64
N THR A 208 -6.48 -40.45 3.16
CA THR A 208 -7.19 -39.27 3.62
C THR A 208 -7.71 -38.49 2.40
N PRO A 209 -9.01 -38.12 2.36
CA PRO A 209 -9.55 -37.39 1.22
C PRO A 209 -8.94 -35.98 1.11
N ARG A 210 -8.76 -35.49 -0.13
CA ARG A 210 -8.08 -34.21 -0.44
C ARG A 210 -8.63 -33.01 0.33
N HIS A 211 -9.95 -32.94 0.57
CA HIS A 211 -10.54 -31.84 1.33
C HIS A 211 -10.11 -31.85 2.82
N LYS A 212 -9.88 -33.03 3.42
CA LYS A 212 -9.34 -33.15 4.79
C LYS A 212 -7.86 -32.80 4.83
N ILE A 213 -7.09 -33.19 3.81
CA ILE A 213 -5.68 -32.77 3.67
C ILE A 213 -5.61 -31.24 3.59
N LEU A 214 -6.42 -30.63 2.72
CA LEU A 214 -6.48 -29.17 2.56
C LEU A 214 -6.85 -28.47 3.87
N THR A 215 -7.90 -28.91 4.56
CA THR A 215 -8.44 -28.21 5.75
C THR A 215 -7.68 -28.49 7.05
N ARG A 216 -7.06 -29.66 7.20
CA ARG A 216 -6.36 -30.06 8.43
C ARG A 216 -4.84 -29.97 8.37
N ILE A 217 -4.26 -29.95 7.17
CA ILE A 217 -2.80 -29.87 6.98
C ILE A 217 -2.46 -28.54 6.29
N THR A 218 -2.91 -28.37 5.05
CA THR A 218 -2.49 -27.25 4.20
C THR A 218 -2.93 -25.87 4.75
N ILE A 219 -4.22 -25.67 5.06
CA ILE A 219 -4.77 -24.40 5.56
C ILE A 219 -4.14 -24.00 6.92
N PRO A 220 -4.04 -24.89 7.92
CA PRO A 220 -3.37 -24.58 9.18
C PRO A 220 -1.90 -24.15 9.01
N MET A 221 -1.19 -24.72 8.02
CA MET A 221 0.19 -24.34 7.71
C MET A 221 0.32 -22.96 7.07
N ILE A 222 -0.64 -22.56 6.22
CA ILE A 222 -0.64 -21.21 5.60
C ILE A 222 -1.36 -20.15 6.45
N LYS A 223 -2.10 -20.53 7.50
CA LYS A 223 -2.79 -19.60 8.43
C LYS A 223 -1.90 -18.43 8.91
N PRO A 224 -0.61 -18.65 9.23
CA PRO A 224 0.36 -17.58 9.45
C PRO A 224 0.43 -16.49 8.36
N ALA A 225 0.53 -16.90 7.10
CA ALA A 225 0.58 -15.98 5.96
C ALA A 225 -0.77 -15.32 5.71
N ILE A 226 -1.87 -16.07 5.86
CA ILE A 226 -3.23 -15.52 5.75
C ILE A 226 -3.40 -14.39 6.77
N LEU A 227 -3.03 -14.60 8.04
CA LEU A 227 -3.17 -13.57 9.07
C LEU A 227 -2.29 -12.35 8.81
N SER A 228 -1.06 -12.55 8.36
CA SER A 228 -0.19 -11.44 7.94
C SER A 228 -0.76 -10.69 6.74
N THR A 229 -1.38 -11.39 5.80
CA THR A 229 -2.07 -10.76 4.66
C THR A 229 -3.27 -9.94 5.14
N ILE A 230 -4.13 -10.50 6.00
CA ILE A 230 -5.27 -9.77 6.60
C ILE A 230 -4.78 -8.48 7.25
N LEU A 231 -3.72 -8.55 8.04
CA LEU A 231 -3.19 -7.38 8.74
C LEU A 231 -2.77 -6.25 7.77
N LEU A 232 -2.02 -6.58 6.72
CA LEU A 232 -1.52 -5.60 5.75
C LEU A 232 -2.67 -5.00 4.93
N VAL A 233 -3.57 -5.86 4.43
CA VAL A 233 -4.68 -5.46 3.55
C VAL A 233 -5.73 -4.68 4.32
N PHE A 234 -6.05 -5.09 5.55
CA PHE A 234 -7.05 -4.41 6.38
C PHE A 234 -6.62 -2.97 6.69
N GLY A 235 -5.40 -2.77 7.18
CA GLY A 235 -4.90 -1.42 7.50
C GLY A 235 -4.83 -0.51 6.27
N SER A 236 -4.45 -1.07 5.12
CA SER A 236 -4.36 -0.32 3.86
C SER A 236 -5.73 0.04 3.28
N ALA A 237 -6.69 -0.89 3.29
CA ALA A 237 -8.05 -0.66 2.79
C ALA A 237 -8.83 0.32 3.67
N MET A 238 -8.66 0.23 4.99
CA MET A 238 -9.33 1.10 5.96
C MET A 238 -8.94 2.58 5.81
N GLY A 239 -7.68 2.84 5.45
CA GLY A 239 -7.17 4.19 5.22
C GLY A 239 -7.18 4.66 3.78
N SER A 240 -7.83 3.90 2.88
CA SER A 240 -7.92 4.28 1.48
C SER A 240 -8.93 5.42 1.32
N TYR A 241 -8.42 6.60 0.99
CA TYR A 241 -9.21 7.73 0.49
C TYR A 241 -9.55 7.63 -1.00
N PRO A 242 -8.58 7.41 -1.92
CA PRO A 242 -8.82 7.57 -3.34
C PRO A 242 -9.87 6.61 -3.89
N VAL A 243 -9.82 5.31 -3.57
CA VAL A 243 -10.77 4.36 -4.18
C VAL A 243 -12.22 4.66 -3.77
N PRO A 244 -12.53 4.86 -2.47
CA PRO A 244 -13.87 5.29 -2.06
C PRO A 244 -14.30 6.64 -2.62
N HIS A 245 -13.37 7.59 -2.77
CA HIS A 245 -13.67 8.91 -3.36
C HIS A 245 -14.15 8.76 -4.81
N TYR A 246 -13.37 8.09 -5.67
CA TYR A 246 -13.72 7.92 -7.08
C TYR A 246 -14.98 7.07 -7.30
N LEU A 247 -15.22 6.06 -6.45
CA LEU A 247 -16.38 5.16 -6.58
C LEU A 247 -17.58 5.58 -5.72
N ASN A 248 -17.61 6.83 -5.24
CA ASN A 248 -18.73 7.42 -4.49
C ASN A 248 -19.17 6.61 -3.25
N LEU A 249 -18.21 6.10 -2.49
CA LEU A 249 -18.46 5.44 -1.20
C LEU A 249 -18.04 6.33 -0.04
N THR A 250 -18.98 6.67 0.84
CA THR A 250 -18.67 7.39 2.08
C THR A 250 -18.01 6.45 3.09
N THR A 251 -16.73 6.66 3.37
CA THR A 251 -15.93 5.97 4.39
C THR A 251 -15.43 6.97 5.44
N LEU A 252 -14.86 6.50 6.54
CA LEU A 252 -14.18 7.36 7.52
C LEU A 252 -13.11 8.25 6.87
N SER A 253 -12.38 7.75 5.87
CA SER A 253 -11.35 8.53 5.15
C SER A 253 -11.94 9.64 4.29
N THR A 254 -12.99 9.36 3.51
CA THR A 254 -13.65 10.41 2.70
C THR A 254 -14.39 11.40 3.60
N LYS A 255 -15.00 10.92 4.69
CA LYS A 255 -15.73 11.75 5.63
C LYS A 255 -14.79 12.67 6.42
N TYR A 256 -13.61 12.18 6.81
CA TYR A 256 -12.53 13.00 7.37
C TYR A 256 -12.28 14.23 6.48
N ILE A 257 -12.02 14.04 5.18
CA ILE A 257 -11.75 15.14 4.25
C ILE A 257 -12.94 16.10 4.15
N SER A 258 -14.17 15.58 4.09
CA SER A 258 -15.37 16.41 4.02
C SER A 258 -15.62 17.27 5.27
N LEU A 259 -15.19 16.80 6.45
CA LEU A 259 -15.41 17.48 7.73
C LEU A 259 -14.25 18.40 8.12
N ASN A 260 -13.04 18.16 7.60
CA ASN A 260 -11.80 18.84 8.01
C ASN A 260 -11.87 20.37 7.96
N SER A 261 -12.73 20.94 7.12
CA SER A 261 -12.90 22.40 6.96
C SER A 261 -13.86 23.05 7.97
N LYS A 262 -14.98 22.40 8.32
CA LYS A 262 -16.06 23.00 9.16
C LYS A 262 -16.23 22.33 10.53
N TYR A 263 -15.80 21.08 10.65
CA TYR A 263 -15.91 20.24 11.83
C TYR A 263 -14.54 19.59 12.09
N THR A 264 -13.49 20.41 12.23
CA THR A 264 -12.10 19.94 12.33
C THR A 264 -11.91 18.99 13.51
N GLY A 265 -12.46 19.33 14.69
CA GLY A 265 -12.43 18.46 15.86
C GLY A 265 -13.11 17.10 15.63
N GLU A 266 -14.26 17.06 14.94
CA GLU A 266 -14.91 15.80 14.56
C GLU A 266 -14.06 14.98 13.59
N ALA A 267 -13.43 15.63 12.60
CA ALA A 267 -12.55 14.97 11.65
C ALA A 267 -11.38 14.30 12.38
N SER A 268 -10.76 14.99 13.35
CA SER A 268 -9.70 14.42 14.19
C SER A 268 -10.17 13.21 14.99
N ILE A 269 -11.41 13.20 15.48
CA ILE A 269 -12.00 12.00 16.13
C ILE A 269 -12.09 10.84 15.13
N LEU A 270 -12.53 11.07 13.89
CA LEU A 270 -12.58 10.02 12.85
C LEU A 270 -11.17 9.44 12.56
N ALA A 271 -10.14 10.29 12.54
CA ALA A 271 -8.75 9.85 12.38
C ALA A 271 -8.25 9.02 13.57
N VAL A 272 -8.58 9.41 14.80
CA VAL A 272 -8.26 8.62 16.01
C VAL A 272 -8.96 7.26 15.98
N LEU A 273 -10.24 7.21 15.60
CA LEU A 273 -10.98 5.94 15.44
C LEU A 273 -10.29 5.03 14.42
N MET A 274 -9.90 5.57 13.27
CA MET A 274 -9.13 4.86 12.25
C MET A 274 -7.82 4.27 12.81
N MET A 275 -7.08 5.02 13.63
CA MET A 275 -5.86 4.52 14.29
C MET A 275 -6.17 3.42 15.33
N ILE A 276 -7.25 3.55 16.10
CA ILE A 276 -7.67 2.54 17.10
C ILE A 276 -7.92 1.21 16.40
N PHE A 277 -8.63 1.19 15.28
CA PHE A 277 -8.85 -0.03 14.51
C PHE A 277 -7.54 -0.62 13.97
N GLY A 278 -6.61 0.21 13.48
CA GLY A 278 -5.26 -0.22 13.08
C GLY A 278 -4.46 -0.85 14.23
N MET A 279 -4.55 -0.29 15.44
CA MET A 279 -3.93 -0.85 16.64
C MET A 279 -4.63 -2.14 17.10
N ALA A 280 -5.96 -2.21 17.00
CA ALA A 280 -6.73 -3.38 17.38
C ALA A 280 -6.37 -4.59 16.51
N ILE A 281 -6.28 -4.42 15.18
CA ILE A 281 -5.88 -5.52 14.28
C ILE A 281 -4.44 -5.97 14.53
N LEU A 282 -3.53 -5.05 14.89
CA LEU A 282 -2.17 -5.39 15.32
C LEU A 282 -2.18 -6.24 16.59
N ALA A 283 -2.93 -5.82 17.61
CA ALA A 283 -3.04 -6.52 18.87
C ALA A 283 -3.59 -7.94 18.67
N LEU A 284 -4.62 -8.09 17.82
CA LEU A 284 -5.17 -9.39 17.42
C LEU A 284 -4.12 -10.26 16.72
N ASN A 285 -3.34 -9.68 15.80
CA ASN A 285 -2.26 -10.41 15.15
C ASN A 285 -1.20 -10.87 16.16
N GLN A 286 -0.72 -9.99 17.04
CA GLN A 286 0.27 -10.35 18.07
C GLN A 286 -0.25 -11.44 19.03
N ALA A 287 -1.52 -11.36 19.45
CA ALA A 287 -2.16 -12.38 20.28
C ALA A 287 -2.20 -13.74 19.57
N SER A 288 -2.57 -13.77 18.29
CA SER A 288 -2.58 -14.99 17.49
C SER A 288 -1.18 -15.59 17.27
N LEU A 289 -0.15 -14.74 17.21
CA LEU A 289 1.25 -15.15 17.05
C LEU A 289 1.88 -15.78 18.30
N LYS A 290 1.43 -15.41 19.51
CA LYS A 290 1.98 -15.92 20.79
C LYS A 290 1.79 -17.43 20.99
N SER A 291 0.84 -18.05 20.29
CA SER A 291 0.56 -19.49 20.37
C SER A 291 1.46 -20.38 19.48
N ARG A 292 2.40 -19.79 18.71
CA ARG A 292 3.22 -20.56 17.76
C ARG A 292 4.25 -21.44 18.47
N LYS A 293 3.92 -22.72 18.67
CA LYS A 293 4.90 -23.81 18.62
C LYS A 293 5.68 -23.65 17.31
N ASN A 294 7.00 -23.76 17.35
CA ASN A 294 7.88 -23.64 16.19
C ASN A 294 7.44 -24.60 15.08
N TYR A 295 6.69 -24.11 14.09
CA TYR A 295 6.53 -24.78 12.82
C TYR A 295 7.79 -24.45 12.02
N THR A 296 8.86 -25.21 12.24
CA THR A 296 10.05 -25.22 11.37
C THR A 296 9.61 -25.71 10.00
N THR A 297 9.20 -24.79 9.13
CA THR A 297 8.77 -25.09 7.75
C THR A 297 9.95 -25.28 6.80
N VAL A 298 11.15 -24.83 7.18
CA VAL A 298 12.38 -25.06 6.42
C VAL A 298 13.27 -25.99 7.24
N THR A 299 13.21 -27.28 6.91
CA THR A 299 14.27 -28.22 7.29
C THR A 299 15.34 -28.18 6.19
N GLY A 300 16.61 -28.45 6.50
CA GLY A 300 17.71 -28.42 5.51
C GLY A 300 17.61 -29.47 4.39
N LYS A 301 16.45 -30.12 4.21
CA LYS A 301 16.15 -31.03 3.12
C LYS A 301 15.30 -30.29 2.09
N SER A 302 15.70 -30.33 0.82
CA SER A 302 14.87 -29.79 -0.27
C SER A 302 13.55 -30.57 -0.30
N GLY A 303 12.45 -29.93 0.10
CA GLY A 303 11.13 -30.52 -0.06
C GLY A 303 10.87 -30.76 -1.54
N GLN A 304 10.69 -32.01 -1.96
CA GLN A 304 10.25 -32.28 -3.32
C GLN A 304 8.81 -31.79 -3.44
N ILE A 305 8.59 -30.75 -4.24
CA ILE A 305 7.23 -30.24 -4.49
C ILE A 305 6.53 -31.19 -5.45
N SER A 306 5.68 -32.08 -4.92
CA SER A 306 4.74 -32.84 -5.75
C SER A 306 3.68 -31.88 -6.32
N LYS A 307 3.60 -31.82 -7.65
CA LYS A 307 2.64 -30.94 -8.36
C LYS A 307 1.37 -31.70 -8.70
N ILE A 308 0.23 -31.06 -8.44
CA ILE A 308 -1.08 -31.54 -8.86
C ILE A 308 -1.21 -31.38 -10.37
N ASN A 309 -1.54 -32.49 -11.05
CA ASN A 309 -1.74 -32.50 -12.49
C ASN A 309 -3.18 -32.07 -12.84
N LEU A 310 -3.33 -30.95 -13.55
CA LEU A 310 -4.61 -30.42 -14.06
C LEU A 310 -5.09 -31.09 -15.35
N GLY A 311 -4.38 -32.12 -15.83
CA GLY A 311 -4.64 -32.76 -17.11
C GLY A 311 -4.17 -31.93 -18.31
N LYS A 312 -4.35 -32.48 -19.52
CA LYS A 312 -3.90 -31.84 -20.77
C LYS A 312 -4.65 -30.54 -21.07
N ILE A 313 -5.96 -30.50 -20.83
CA ILE A 313 -6.82 -29.34 -21.12
C ILE A 313 -6.79 -28.34 -19.97
N GLY A 314 -6.95 -28.81 -18.72
CA GLY A 314 -7.06 -27.93 -17.55
C GLY A 314 -5.84 -27.01 -17.36
N LYS A 315 -4.63 -27.49 -17.65
CA LYS A 315 -3.40 -26.66 -17.56
C LYS A 315 -3.39 -25.45 -18.51
N HIS A 316 -4.10 -25.54 -19.64
CA HIS A 316 -4.21 -24.46 -20.63
C HIS A 316 -5.44 -23.59 -20.34
N LEU A 317 -6.58 -24.20 -20.00
CA LEU A 317 -7.81 -23.47 -19.68
C LEU A 317 -7.62 -22.54 -18.47
N VAL A 318 -7.04 -23.05 -17.37
CA VAL A 318 -6.78 -22.24 -16.18
C VAL A 318 -5.79 -21.11 -16.49
N ALA A 319 -4.75 -21.40 -17.27
CA ALA A 319 -3.80 -20.37 -17.71
C ALA A 319 -4.48 -19.29 -18.55
N PHE A 320 -5.36 -19.67 -19.48
CA PHE A 320 -6.11 -18.74 -20.34
C PHE A 320 -7.04 -17.83 -19.54
N ILE A 321 -7.80 -18.39 -18.58
CA ILE A 321 -8.66 -17.60 -17.69
C ILE A 321 -7.85 -16.55 -16.92
N PHE A 322 -6.72 -16.95 -16.32
CA PHE A 322 -5.87 -16.01 -15.60
C PHE A 322 -5.16 -15.00 -16.52
N ILE A 323 -4.84 -15.36 -17.76
CA ILE A 323 -4.33 -14.40 -18.75
C ILE A 323 -5.36 -13.31 -18.99
N ILE A 324 -6.64 -13.66 -19.20
CA ILE A 324 -7.71 -12.67 -19.38
C ILE A 324 -7.85 -11.79 -18.14
N ILE A 325 -7.94 -12.40 -16.94
CA ILE A 325 -8.13 -11.63 -15.71
C ILE A 325 -6.94 -10.70 -15.47
N THR A 326 -5.71 -11.20 -15.58
CA THR A 326 -4.51 -10.37 -15.39
C THR A 326 -4.34 -9.31 -16.48
N PHE A 327 -4.80 -9.56 -17.70
CA PHE A 327 -4.87 -8.54 -18.73
C PHE A 327 -5.74 -7.36 -18.27
N PHE A 328 -6.97 -7.61 -17.81
CA PHE A 328 -7.88 -6.54 -17.37
C PHE A 328 -7.42 -5.81 -16.11
N THR A 329 -6.69 -6.47 -15.20
CA THR A 329 -6.21 -5.83 -13.97
C THR A 329 -4.85 -5.17 -14.09
N SER A 330 -4.03 -5.56 -15.07
CA SER A 330 -2.61 -5.17 -15.13
C SER A 330 -2.24 -4.44 -16.41
N ILE A 331 -2.67 -4.94 -17.57
CA ILE A 331 -2.26 -4.42 -18.89
C ILE A 331 -3.28 -3.39 -19.40
N PHE A 332 -4.57 -3.74 -19.31
CA PHE A 332 -5.66 -2.90 -19.76
C PHE A 332 -5.67 -1.50 -19.14
N PRO A 333 -5.37 -1.29 -17.83
CA PRO A 333 -5.24 0.05 -17.27
C PRO A 333 -4.26 0.93 -18.05
N ILE A 334 -3.08 0.42 -18.35
CA ILE A 334 -2.03 1.17 -19.08
C ILE A 334 -2.54 1.57 -20.47
N ILE A 335 -3.18 0.63 -21.16
CA ILE A 335 -3.76 0.86 -22.48
C ILE A 335 -4.91 1.88 -22.42
N SER A 336 -5.82 1.73 -21.46
CA SER A 336 -6.96 2.63 -21.25
C SER A 336 -6.49 4.05 -20.97
N PHE A 337 -5.58 4.25 -20.01
CA PHE A 337 -5.05 5.58 -19.72
C PHE A 337 -4.30 6.19 -20.91
N ALA A 338 -3.52 5.39 -21.66
CA ALA A 338 -2.86 5.88 -22.86
C ALA A 338 -3.88 6.41 -23.88
N PHE A 339 -4.95 5.65 -24.15
CA PHE A 339 -6.01 6.09 -25.06
C PHE A 339 -6.76 7.32 -24.55
N GLU A 340 -7.09 7.38 -23.26
CA GLU A 340 -7.77 8.52 -22.63
C GLU A 340 -7.05 9.85 -22.88
N THR A 341 -5.71 9.85 -22.92
CA THR A 341 -4.94 11.07 -23.21
C THR A 341 -5.08 11.60 -24.64
N PHE A 342 -5.68 10.82 -25.54
CA PHE A 342 -5.96 11.21 -26.93
C PHE A 342 -7.45 11.44 -27.21
N LEU A 343 -8.32 11.23 -26.22
CA LEU A 343 -9.75 11.48 -26.38
C LEU A 343 -10.06 12.97 -26.22
N PRO A 344 -10.86 13.59 -27.11
CA PRO A 344 -11.33 14.96 -26.93
C PRO A 344 -12.12 15.15 -25.64
N ASN A 345 -12.95 14.15 -25.32
CA ASN A 345 -13.73 14.04 -24.11
C ASN A 345 -13.37 12.69 -23.47
N PRO A 346 -12.57 12.71 -22.38
CA PRO A 346 -12.24 11.49 -21.63
C PRO A 346 -13.47 10.69 -21.24
N GLY A 347 -13.37 9.36 -21.32
CA GLY A 347 -14.47 8.42 -21.12
C GLY A 347 -15.48 8.35 -22.28
N ASP A 348 -15.36 9.17 -23.34
CA ASP A 348 -16.12 9.00 -24.58
C ASP A 348 -15.31 8.21 -25.62
N TYR A 349 -15.63 6.93 -25.75
CA TYR A 349 -15.02 6.03 -26.73
C TYR A 349 -15.71 6.06 -28.11
N SER A 350 -16.33 7.19 -28.48
CA SER A 350 -17.11 7.35 -29.71
C SER A 350 -16.41 6.98 -31.01
N PHE A 351 -15.09 7.19 -31.08
CA PHE A 351 -14.29 6.79 -32.23
C PHE A 351 -14.34 5.28 -32.51
N LEU A 352 -14.57 4.43 -31.50
CA LEU A 352 -14.61 2.97 -31.66
C LEU A 352 -15.86 2.50 -32.42
N TYR A 353 -17.01 3.13 -32.20
CA TYR A 353 -18.26 2.75 -32.88
C TYR A 353 -18.57 3.60 -34.10
N THR A 354 -18.04 4.83 -34.19
CA THR A 354 -18.15 5.67 -35.41
C THR A 354 -17.08 5.35 -36.44
N GLY A 355 -15.99 4.67 -36.05
CA GLY A 355 -14.83 4.41 -36.93
C GLY A 355 -14.02 5.66 -37.29
N ASN A 356 -14.35 6.82 -36.72
CA ASN A 356 -13.72 8.09 -37.06
C ASN A 356 -12.50 8.38 -36.17
N PHE A 357 -11.34 7.90 -36.58
CA PHE A 357 -10.07 8.17 -35.91
C PHE A 357 -9.61 9.64 -35.97
N ALA A 358 -10.19 10.45 -36.87
CA ALA A 358 -9.85 11.87 -36.97
C ALA A 358 -10.35 12.68 -35.75
N ASN A 359 -11.24 12.11 -34.94
CA ASN A 359 -11.68 12.73 -33.69
C ASN A 359 -10.62 12.64 -32.59
N LEU A 360 -9.55 11.84 -32.70
CA LEU A 360 -8.50 11.82 -31.69
C LEU A 360 -7.72 13.14 -31.68
N THR A 361 -7.28 13.58 -30.51
CA THR A 361 -6.60 14.86 -30.32
C THR A 361 -5.29 14.72 -29.57
N THR A 362 -4.30 15.51 -29.97
CA THR A 362 -3.02 15.66 -29.26
C THR A 362 -2.98 16.93 -28.41
N LYS A 363 -4.09 17.68 -28.32
CA LYS A 363 -4.17 18.99 -27.64
C LYS A 363 -3.71 18.92 -26.19
N TRP A 364 -4.02 17.82 -25.50
CA TRP A 364 -3.67 17.63 -24.09
C TRP A 364 -2.15 17.59 -23.87
N TRP A 365 -1.37 17.16 -24.87
CA TRP A 365 0.08 17.05 -24.77
C TRP A 365 0.83 18.27 -25.32
N ILE A 366 0.43 18.74 -26.51
CA ILE A 366 1.28 19.61 -27.36
C ILE A 366 0.88 21.09 -27.29
N THR A 367 -0.27 21.44 -26.69
CA THR A 367 -0.69 22.84 -26.60
C THR A 367 0.31 23.66 -25.78
N ASN A 368 1.00 24.60 -26.42
CA ASN A 368 2.05 25.43 -25.82
C ASN A 368 1.52 26.73 -25.19
N GLU A 369 0.32 27.16 -25.58
CA GLU A 369 -0.31 28.41 -25.15
C GLU A 369 -1.45 28.18 -24.15
N ASN A 370 -1.78 29.21 -23.36
CA ASN A 370 -2.90 29.15 -22.42
C ASN A 370 -4.21 29.39 -23.18
N ILE A 371 -4.76 28.34 -23.78
CA ILE A 371 -5.99 28.45 -24.57
C ILE A 371 -7.21 28.28 -23.65
N THR A 372 -8.00 29.34 -23.49
CA THR A 372 -9.27 29.30 -22.74
C THR A 372 -10.41 28.68 -23.55
N GLU A 373 -10.38 28.82 -24.88
CA GLU A 373 -11.50 28.46 -25.78
C GLU A 373 -11.62 26.96 -26.09
N ASN A 374 -10.64 26.12 -25.73
CA ASN A 374 -10.58 24.70 -26.16
C ASN A 374 -10.90 23.67 -25.05
N GLY A 375 -11.58 24.10 -23.97
CA GLY A 375 -11.91 23.23 -22.84
C GLY A 375 -10.70 22.85 -21.96
N MET A 376 -9.56 23.51 -22.16
CA MET A 376 -8.35 23.34 -21.34
C MET A 376 -8.31 24.30 -20.14
N TYR A 377 -9.32 25.17 -19.98
CA TYR A 377 -9.43 26.14 -18.88
C TYR A 377 -8.15 26.97 -18.65
N GLY A 378 -7.46 27.35 -19.74
CA GLY A 378 -6.22 28.12 -19.69
C GLY A 378 -4.98 27.32 -19.28
N GLN A 379 -5.07 25.99 -19.18
CA GLN A 379 -3.93 25.10 -18.91
C GLN A 379 -3.10 24.86 -20.17
N ARG A 380 -1.78 24.83 -20.00
CA ARG A 380 -0.86 24.34 -21.04
C ARG A 380 -0.93 22.83 -21.13
N GLY A 381 -0.67 22.30 -22.32
CA GLY A 381 -0.50 20.87 -22.55
C GLY A 381 0.59 20.28 -21.67
N ILE A 382 0.50 18.99 -21.39
CA ILE A 382 1.31 18.26 -20.41
C ILE A 382 2.82 18.48 -20.60
N LEU A 383 3.30 18.53 -21.85
CA LEU A 383 4.73 18.73 -22.15
C LEU A 383 5.23 20.13 -21.78
N PHE A 384 4.32 21.12 -21.72
CA PHE A 384 4.64 22.53 -21.47
C PHE A 384 4.14 23.03 -20.11
N ASN A 385 3.49 22.16 -19.32
CA ASN A 385 2.92 22.51 -18.04
C ASN A 385 3.97 22.40 -16.92
N SER A 386 4.49 23.54 -16.45
CA SER A 386 5.50 23.59 -15.40
C SER A 386 5.01 22.96 -14.09
N THR A 387 3.74 23.12 -13.75
CA THR A 387 3.14 22.53 -12.54
C THR A 387 3.27 21.01 -12.53
N ILE A 388 3.04 20.35 -13.68
CA ILE A 388 3.16 18.88 -13.79
C ILE A 388 4.62 18.45 -13.65
N TRP A 389 5.56 19.12 -14.32
CA TRP A 389 6.97 18.73 -14.30
C TRP A 389 7.67 19.08 -12.99
N ASP A 390 7.28 20.15 -12.31
CA ASP A 390 7.79 20.48 -10.98
C ASP A 390 7.23 19.52 -9.92
N ALA A 391 5.94 19.16 -10.01
CA ALA A 391 5.36 18.07 -9.22
C ALA A 391 6.04 16.73 -9.48
N TYR A 392 6.43 16.44 -10.73
CA TYR A 392 7.22 15.25 -11.09
C TYR A 392 8.56 15.23 -10.35
N LYS A 393 9.33 16.33 -10.42
CA LYS A 393 10.60 16.45 -9.71
C LYS A 393 10.41 16.28 -8.20
N GLY A 394 9.39 16.90 -7.62
CA GLY A 394 9.04 16.77 -6.20
C GLY A 394 8.75 15.32 -5.81
N THR A 395 7.97 14.62 -6.62
CA THR A 395 7.59 13.21 -6.40
C THR A 395 8.81 12.28 -6.44
N ILE A 396 9.70 12.47 -7.41
CA ILE A 396 10.96 11.73 -7.50
C ILE A 396 11.86 12.02 -6.29
N LEU A 397 12.04 13.29 -5.92
CA LEU A 397 12.87 13.71 -4.79
C LEU A 397 12.39 13.07 -3.50
N VAL A 398 11.09 13.20 -3.18
CA VAL A 398 10.51 12.64 -1.96
C VAL A 398 10.63 11.12 -1.97
N SER A 399 10.37 10.46 -3.09
CA SER A 399 10.42 9.00 -3.18
C SER A 399 11.83 8.43 -3.02
N ILE A 400 12.84 9.05 -3.65
CA ILE A 400 14.24 8.64 -3.49
C ILE A 400 14.71 8.88 -2.06
N ALA A 401 14.44 10.05 -1.49
CA ALA A 401 14.83 10.38 -0.12
C ALA A 401 14.19 9.43 0.89
N CYS A 402 12.89 9.18 0.77
CA CYS A 402 12.17 8.19 1.58
C CYS A 402 12.79 6.81 1.46
N ALA A 403 13.08 6.35 0.24
CA ALA A 403 13.63 5.03 -0.01
C ALA A 403 15.03 4.84 0.58
N LEU A 404 15.91 5.81 0.43
CA LEU A 404 17.26 5.75 0.96
C LEU A 404 17.24 5.77 2.49
N ILE A 405 16.52 6.71 3.10
CA ILE A 405 16.50 6.87 4.56
C ILE A 405 15.76 5.69 5.22
N ALA A 406 14.55 5.35 4.75
CA ALA A 406 13.79 4.23 5.30
C ALA A 406 14.49 2.89 5.04
N GLY A 407 15.13 2.74 3.87
CA GLY A 407 15.93 1.57 3.50
C GLY A 407 17.10 1.34 4.46
N ILE A 408 17.89 2.39 4.74
CA ILE A 408 19.02 2.33 5.67
C ILE A 408 18.53 2.04 7.09
N ILE A 409 17.57 2.82 7.60
CA ILE A 409 17.02 2.65 8.96
C ILE A 409 16.42 1.25 9.11
N GLY A 410 15.62 0.82 8.14
CA GLY A 410 15.00 -0.49 8.13
C GLY A 410 16.03 -1.62 8.12
N THR A 411 17.08 -1.51 7.29
CA THR A 411 18.16 -2.52 7.25
C THR A 411 18.88 -2.65 8.59
N LEU A 412 19.17 -1.51 9.24
CA LEU A 412 19.81 -1.49 10.57
C LEU A 412 18.90 -2.10 11.64
N ILE A 413 17.62 -1.74 11.67
CA ILE A 413 16.63 -2.33 12.58
C ILE A 413 16.52 -3.84 12.34
N GLY A 414 16.40 -4.28 11.08
CA GLY A 414 16.29 -5.68 10.71
C GLY A 414 17.52 -6.50 11.14
N TYR A 415 18.73 -5.96 10.94
CA TYR A 415 19.97 -6.56 11.44
C TYR A 415 19.98 -6.67 12.97
N ALA A 416 19.67 -5.59 13.69
CA ALA A 416 19.77 -5.59 15.14
C ALA A 416 18.71 -6.48 15.82
N VAL A 417 17.49 -6.49 15.27
CA VAL A 417 16.40 -7.36 15.73
C VAL A 417 16.71 -8.83 15.45
N SER A 418 17.33 -9.17 14.31
CA SER A 418 17.68 -10.57 14.00
C SER A 418 18.69 -11.13 15.01
N LYS A 419 19.70 -10.33 15.40
CA LYS A 419 20.72 -10.72 16.38
C LYS A 419 20.19 -10.87 17.81
N LYS A 420 19.16 -10.11 18.17
CA LYS A 420 18.53 -10.15 19.50
C LYS A 420 17.09 -10.66 19.46
N ARG A 421 16.75 -11.59 18.55
CA ARG A 421 15.37 -12.06 18.32
C ARG A 421 14.59 -12.49 19.59
N ARG A 422 15.28 -13.03 20.60
CA ARG A 422 14.66 -13.46 21.87
C ARG A 422 14.49 -12.34 22.91
N SER A 423 15.05 -11.15 22.66
CA SER A 423 14.97 -10.02 23.55
C SER A 423 13.59 -9.34 23.47
N LYS A 424 13.00 -9.05 24.63
CA LYS A 424 11.78 -8.22 24.72
C LYS A 424 11.99 -6.84 24.09
N TRP A 425 13.19 -6.26 24.26
CA TRP A 425 13.53 -4.96 23.67
C TRP A 425 13.57 -5.00 22.14
N ALA A 426 14.19 -6.03 21.55
CA ALA A 426 14.18 -6.20 20.10
C ALA A 426 12.77 -6.38 19.54
N SER A 427 11.91 -7.13 20.24
CA SER A 427 10.50 -7.27 19.89
C SER A 427 9.74 -5.94 19.99
N TYR A 428 10.03 -5.12 20.99
CA TYR A 428 9.46 -3.78 21.15
C TYR A 428 9.86 -2.87 19.99
N VAL A 429 11.16 -2.74 19.69
CA VAL A 429 11.68 -1.92 18.58
C VAL A 429 11.07 -2.37 17.25
N ASN A 430 11.02 -3.68 17.00
CA ASN A 430 10.37 -4.23 15.80
C ASN A 430 8.88 -3.87 15.72
N SER A 431 8.17 -3.85 16.85
CA SER A 431 6.75 -3.49 16.88
C SER A 431 6.53 -1.99 16.67
N MET A 432 7.35 -1.14 17.30
CA MET A 432 7.30 0.32 17.11
C MET A 432 7.68 0.73 15.71
N ALA A 433 8.69 0.08 15.10
CA ALA A 433 9.03 0.30 13.71
C ALA A 433 7.84 -0.04 12.79
N PHE A 434 7.10 -1.11 13.09
CA PHE A 434 5.97 -1.62 12.29
C PHE A 434 4.65 -0.84 12.46
N LEU A 435 4.44 -0.23 13.62
CA LEU A 435 3.17 0.39 14.02
C LEU A 435 2.67 1.48 13.05
N PRO A 436 3.51 2.43 12.57
CA PRO A 436 3.06 3.47 11.62
C PRO A 436 2.43 2.91 10.34
N TYR A 437 2.91 1.76 9.85
CA TYR A 437 2.38 1.17 8.62
C TYR A 437 0.92 0.73 8.77
N LEU A 438 0.53 0.26 9.94
CA LEU A 438 -0.82 -0.24 10.20
C LEU A 438 -1.84 0.85 10.47
N MET A 439 -1.38 2.04 10.83
CA MET A 439 -2.24 3.20 10.98
C MET A 439 -2.74 3.65 9.61
N PRO A 440 -4.03 3.91 9.42
CA PRO A 440 -4.56 4.44 8.16
C PRO A 440 -3.76 5.65 7.64
N SER A 441 -3.34 5.64 6.37
CA SER A 441 -2.41 6.65 5.81
C SER A 441 -2.93 8.08 5.98
N ILE A 442 -4.22 8.29 5.75
CA ILE A 442 -4.85 9.60 5.92
C ILE A 442 -4.84 10.10 7.37
N ALA A 443 -5.03 9.19 8.33
CA ALA A 443 -4.99 9.51 9.75
C ALA A 443 -3.56 9.85 10.20
N VAL A 444 -2.55 9.15 9.65
CA VAL A 444 -1.13 9.49 9.85
C VAL A 444 -0.84 10.87 9.25
N GLY A 445 -1.28 11.13 8.02
CA GLY A 445 -1.14 12.45 7.38
C GLY A 445 -1.74 13.57 8.23
N ALA A 446 -2.95 13.39 8.73
CA ALA A 446 -3.61 14.32 9.65
C ALA A 446 -2.81 14.56 10.94
N ALA A 447 -2.33 13.49 11.56
CA ALA A 447 -1.56 13.58 12.81
C ALA A 447 -0.24 14.35 12.63
N PHE A 448 0.45 14.15 11.50
CA PHE A 448 1.66 14.88 11.19
C PHE A 448 1.39 16.32 10.75
N PHE A 449 0.28 16.59 10.07
CA PHE A 449 -0.17 17.94 9.78
C PHE A 449 -0.33 18.73 11.09
N ILE A 450 -1.12 18.22 12.04
CA ILE A 450 -1.34 18.86 13.35
C ILE A 450 -0.01 19.06 14.11
N LEU A 451 0.86 18.04 14.11
CA LEU A 451 2.13 18.08 14.83
C LEU A 451 3.14 19.09 14.26
N PHE A 452 3.17 19.28 12.93
CA PHE A 452 4.19 20.08 12.24
C PHE A 452 3.65 21.32 11.53
N SER A 453 2.36 21.64 11.66
CA SER A 453 1.73 22.84 11.10
C SER A 453 1.11 23.69 12.20
N ASN A 454 1.92 24.06 13.19
CA ASN A 454 1.51 24.88 14.32
C ASN A 454 2.39 26.15 14.45
N LYS A 455 2.08 26.99 15.45
CA LYS A 455 2.77 28.26 15.70
C LYS A 455 4.28 28.11 15.96
N HIS A 456 4.72 26.98 16.51
CA HIS A 456 6.12 26.77 16.91
C HIS A 456 6.95 26.12 15.80
N ILE A 457 6.36 25.17 15.08
CA ILE A 457 6.98 24.45 13.97
C ILE A 457 5.98 24.42 12.83
N ASN A 458 6.36 24.99 11.69
CA ASN A 458 5.56 24.95 10.48
C ASN A 458 6.40 24.40 9.30
N LEU A 459 6.24 23.11 9.04
CA LEU A 459 6.81 22.42 7.87
C LEU A 459 5.74 22.13 6.81
N PHE A 460 4.56 22.74 6.91
CA PHE A 460 3.50 22.57 5.91
C PHE A 460 4.00 22.92 4.51
N ASN A 461 3.57 22.14 3.51
CA ASN A 461 3.93 22.36 2.11
C ASN A 461 5.44 22.34 1.85
N THR A 462 6.19 21.50 2.58
CA THR A 462 7.64 21.30 2.37
C THR A 462 7.97 19.84 2.05
N TYR A 463 8.98 19.62 1.21
CA TYR A 463 9.48 18.26 0.93
C TYR A 463 10.01 17.57 2.19
N THR A 464 10.56 18.33 3.13
CA THR A 464 11.07 17.81 4.40
C THR A 464 9.98 17.11 5.20
N LEU A 465 8.78 17.69 5.30
CA LEU A 465 7.65 17.07 5.97
C LEU A 465 7.24 15.77 5.28
N LEU A 466 7.09 15.79 3.94
CA LEU A 466 6.73 14.59 3.18
C LEU A 466 7.76 13.47 3.35
N VAL A 467 9.06 13.80 3.38
CA VAL A 467 10.13 12.82 3.61
C VAL A 467 10.08 12.26 5.03
N ILE A 468 9.89 13.09 6.07
CA ILE A 468 9.78 12.61 7.45
C ILE A 468 8.61 11.62 7.59
N VAL A 469 7.42 12.00 7.13
CA VAL A 469 6.21 11.17 7.23
C VAL A 469 6.35 9.90 6.41
N GLY A 470 6.85 10.00 5.17
CA GLY A 470 7.09 8.86 4.31
C GLY A 470 8.11 7.87 4.89
N VAL A 471 9.21 8.36 5.46
CA VAL A 471 10.21 7.50 6.12
C VAL A 471 9.58 6.71 7.26
N ILE A 472 8.86 7.39 8.17
CA ILE A 472 8.22 6.76 9.33
C ILE A 472 7.20 5.71 8.88
N LYS A 473 6.42 6.03 7.85
CA LYS A 473 5.41 5.13 7.28
C LYS A 473 6.03 3.88 6.61
N TYR A 474 7.19 4.02 5.96
CA TYR A 474 7.76 2.99 5.08
C TYR A 474 8.96 2.21 5.64
N ILE A 475 9.54 2.59 6.79
CA ILE A 475 10.52 1.76 7.54
C ILE A 475 10.10 0.28 7.66
N PRO A 476 8.81 -0.06 7.86
CA PRO A 476 8.34 -1.45 7.95
C PRO A 476 8.70 -2.34 6.78
N PHE A 477 8.66 -1.82 5.56
CA PHE A 477 8.98 -2.59 4.36
C PHE A 477 10.46 -3.00 4.35
N ALA A 478 11.35 -2.03 4.56
CA ALA A 478 12.79 -2.26 4.61
C ALA A 478 13.20 -3.13 5.80
N SER A 479 12.66 -2.87 6.99
CA SER A 479 13.00 -3.62 8.20
C SER A 479 12.53 -5.07 8.16
N ARG A 480 11.35 -5.35 7.60
CA ARG A 480 10.85 -6.72 7.48
C ARG A 480 11.63 -7.54 6.46
N ASN A 481 11.95 -6.94 5.31
CA ASN A 481 12.78 -7.57 4.29
C ASN A 481 14.18 -7.89 4.84
N ALA A 482 14.83 -6.92 5.48
CA ALA A 482 16.14 -7.11 6.10
C ALA A 482 16.09 -8.13 7.24
N LEU A 483 15.09 -8.09 8.13
CA LEU A 483 14.96 -9.07 9.21
C LEU A 483 14.86 -10.50 8.66
N ASN A 484 13.98 -10.72 7.69
CA ASN A 484 13.76 -12.06 7.12
C ASN A 484 15.03 -12.58 6.43
N SER A 485 15.75 -11.72 5.70
CA SER A 485 16.98 -12.12 5.01
C SER A 485 18.14 -12.39 5.97
N MET A 486 18.26 -11.58 7.03
CA MET A 486 19.28 -11.77 8.08
C MET A 486 19.03 -13.04 8.91
N LEU A 487 17.76 -13.45 9.09
CA LEU A 487 17.43 -14.70 9.77
C LEU A 487 17.80 -15.95 8.96
N GLN A 488 18.04 -15.81 7.66
CA GLN A 488 18.52 -16.90 6.80
C GLN A 488 20.05 -17.04 6.81
N LEU A 489 20.77 -16.01 7.28
CA LEU A 489 22.23 -16.02 7.36
C LEU A 489 22.69 -16.76 8.65
N SER A 490 23.58 -17.75 8.51
CA SER A 490 24.19 -18.41 9.69
C SER A 490 24.96 -17.38 10.53
N GLY A 491 24.82 -17.45 11.85
CA GLY A 491 25.55 -16.61 12.80
C GLY A 491 27.07 -16.76 12.68
N GLU A 492 27.52 -17.96 12.30
CA GLU A 492 28.94 -18.35 12.19
C GLU A 492 29.73 -17.47 11.22
N ILE A 493 29.10 -16.96 10.16
CA ILE A 493 29.76 -16.09 9.16
C ILE A 493 30.26 -14.79 9.82
N GLU A 494 29.44 -14.21 10.70
CA GLU A 494 29.82 -12.98 11.38
C GLU A 494 30.74 -13.25 12.57
N GLU A 495 30.55 -14.37 13.28
CA GLU A 495 31.41 -14.80 14.39
C GLU A 495 32.85 -15.08 13.93
N ALA A 496 33.03 -15.74 12.78
CA ALA A 496 34.35 -15.94 12.18
C ALA A 496 35.07 -14.61 11.89
N ALA A 497 34.33 -13.61 11.41
CA ALA A 497 34.87 -12.27 11.18
C ALA A 497 35.16 -11.51 12.48
N ILE A 498 34.41 -11.77 13.55
CA ILE A 498 34.68 -11.21 14.90
C ILE A 498 35.98 -11.80 15.46
N ILE A 499 36.22 -13.11 15.29
CA ILE A 499 37.44 -13.79 15.75
C ILE A 499 38.69 -13.20 15.08
N GLN A 500 38.57 -12.76 13.82
CA GLN A 500 39.65 -12.07 13.11
C GLN A 500 39.72 -10.55 13.39
N ASP A 501 39.05 -10.06 14.44
CA ASP A 501 39.01 -8.65 14.84
C ASP A 501 38.56 -7.69 13.72
N ILE A 502 37.71 -8.17 12.79
CA ILE A 502 37.22 -7.34 11.70
C ILE A 502 36.17 -6.34 12.24
N PRO A 503 36.36 -5.02 12.05
CA PRO A 503 35.45 -4.01 12.56
C PRO A 503 34.07 -4.11 11.92
N TRP A 504 33.03 -3.73 12.66
CA TRP A 504 31.62 -3.88 12.26
C TRP A 504 31.30 -3.27 10.89
N ILE A 505 31.87 -2.11 10.57
CA ILE A 505 31.66 -1.45 9.27
C ILE A 505 32.18 -2.31 8.12
N LYS A 506 33.36 -2.93 8.27
CA LYS A 506 33.92 -3.85 7.25
C LYS A 506 33.08 -5.14 7.18
N ARG A 507 32.65 -5.68 8.31
CA ARG A 507 31.74 -6.86 8.35
C ARG A 507 30.43 -6.57 7.62
N MET A 508 29.84 -5.39 7.85
CA MET A 508 28.59 -5.00 7.21
C MET A 508 28.76 -4.78 5.71
N THR A 509 29.75 -3.98 5.30
CA THR A 509 29.92 -3.56 3.89
C THR A 509 30.56 -4.60 2.97
N ARG A 510 31.42 -5.49 3.50
CA ARG A 510 32.15 -6.48 2.69
C ARG A 510 31.65 -7.92 2.82
N ILE A 511 30.86 -8.23 3.85
CA ILE A 511 30.37 -9.60 4.09
C ILE A 511 28.84 -9.61 4.05
N ILE A 512 28.20 -8.95 5.01
CA ILE A 512 26.75 -9.07 5.21
C ILE A 512 25.96 -8.44 4.04
N ILE A 513 26.22 -7.18 3.70
CA ILE A 513 25.51 -6.47 2.63
C ILE A 513 25.71 -7.17 1.27
N PRO A 514 26.92 -7.56 0.86
CA PRO A 514 27.12 -8.25 -0.41
C PRO A 514 26.37 -9.59 -0.51
N ILE A 515 26.36 -10.39 0.56
CA ILE A 515 25.61 -11.66 0.61
C ILE A 515 24.10 -11.38 0.50
N GLN A 516 23.62 -10.33 1.16
CA GLN A 516 22.19 -10.00 1.25
C GLN A 516 21.75 -8.95 0.23
N LYS A 517 22.56 -8.66 -0.79
CA LYS A 517 22.37 -7.50 -1.68
C LYS A 517 20.99 -7.45 -2.33
N SER A 518 20.49 -8.60 -2.80
CA SER A 518 19.19 -8.68 -3.47
C SER A 518 18.04 -8.35 -2.52
N SER A 519 18.07 -8.90 -1.30
CA SER A 519 17.07 -8.65 -0.25
C SER A 519 17.10 -7.20 0.25
N ILE A 520 18.30 -6.64 0.43
CA ILE A 520 18.47 -5.24 0.87
C ILE A 520 17.96 -4.30 -0.22
N ILE A 521 18.37 -4.47 -1.47
CA ILE A 521 17.91 -3.62 -2.59
C ILE A 521 16.38 -3.67 -2.72
N SER A 522 15.79 -4.86 -2.62
CA SER A 522 14.33 -5.01 -2.59
C SER A 522 13.68 -4.25 -1.43
N GLY A 523 14.35 -4.19 -0.27
CA GLY A 523 13.96 -3.38 0.89
C GLY A 523 13.98 -1.87 0.65
N PHE A 524 14.79 -1.36 -0.29
CA PHE A 524 14.79 0.06 -0.69
C PHE A 524 13.76 0.34 -1.78
N MET A 525 13.53 -0.62 -2.68
CA MET A 525 12.57 -0.47 -3.78
C MET A 525 11.12 -0.36 -3.31
N LEU A 526 10.71 -1.14 -2.30
CA LEU A 526 9.31 -1.13 -1.83
C LEU A 526 8.89 0.25 -1.29
N PRO A 527 9.66 0.91 -0.39
CA PRO A 527 9.41 2.30 -0.02
C PRO A 527 9.39 3.25 -1.21
N PHE A 528 10.31 3.13 -2.16
CA PHE A 528 10.37 3.99 -3.35
C PHE A 528 9.06 3.91 -4.17
N MET A 529 8.66 2.70 -4.55
CA MET A 529 7.46 2.48 -5.38
C MET A 529 6.18 2.88 -4.64
N THR A 530 6.12 2.65 -3.33
CA THR A 530 4.94 2.99 -2.54
C THR A 530 4.83 4.50 -2.37
N CYS A 531 5.95 5.19 -2.11
CA CYS A 531 5.99 6.64 -1.97
C CYS A 531 5.60 7.38 -3.27
N LEU A 532 6.06 6.88 -4.43
CA LEU A 532 5.78 7.50 -5.74
C LEU A 532 4.28 7.65 -6.04
N ARG A 533 3.45 6.74 -5.55
CA ARG A 533 2.01 6.64 -5.84
C ARG A 533 1.13 6.96 -4.65
N GLU A 534 1.70 7.48 -3.57
CA GLU A 534 0.95 7.74 -2.35
C GLU A 534 0.20 9.07 -2.43
N LEU A 535 -1.12 9.03 -2.26
CA LEU A 535 -1.98 10.21 -2.13
C LEU A 535 -2.46 10.38 -0.69
N SER A 536 -3.04 9.33 -0.09
CA SER A 536 -3.72 9.43 1.20
C SER A 536 -2.84 9.95 2.32
N LEU A 537 -1.55 9.58 2.33
CA LEU A 537 -0.59 10.09 3.32
C LEU A 537 -0.25 11.57 3.13
N PHE A 538 -0.16 12.04 1.89
CA PHE A 538 0.40 13.35 1.54
C PHE A 538 -0.65 14.42 1.25
N LEU A 539 -1.91 14.03 0.99
CA LEU A 539 -3.03 14.90 0.63
C LEU A 539 -3.21 16.10 1.57
N LEU A 540 -2.95 15.91 2.87
CA LEU A 540 -3.11 16.96 3.89
C LEU A 540 -1.82 17.74 4.18
N LEU A 541 -0.68 17.28 3.67
CA LEU A 541 0.65 17.79 4.06
C LEU A 541 1.21 18.81 3.07
N CYS A 542 0.67 18.84 1.85
CA CYS A 542 1.07 19.77 0.80
C CYS A 542 -0.14 20.23 -0.02
N THR A 543 0.05 21.33 -0.76
CA THR A 543 -0.97 21.84 -1.66
C THR A 543 -1.07 20.99 -2.93
N GLN A 544 -2.19 21.11 -3.63
CA GLN A 544 -2.34 20.66 -5.01
C GLN A 544 -1.21 21.26 -5.88
N GLY A 545 -0.65 20.49 -6.82
CA GLY A 545 0.48 20.91 -7.65
C GLY A 545 1.87 20.63 -7.07
N PHE A 546 1.99 20.19 -5.80
CA PHE A 546 3.29 20.00 -5.15
C PHE A 546 3.95 18.64 -5.47
N ILE A 547 3.15 17.58 -5.61
CA ILE A 547 3.57 16.24 -6.03
C ILE A 547 2.55 15.68 -7.02
N LEU A 548 2.94 14.72 -7.85
CA LEU A 548 2.10 14.20 -8.95
C LEU A 548 0.78 13.64 -8.45
N SER A 549 0.76 12.99 -7.28
CA SER A 549 -0.49 12.46 -6.73
C SER A 549 -1.50 13.56 -6.39
N THR A 550 -1.06 14.68 -5.81
CA THR A 550 -1.95 15.83 -5.53
C THR A 550 -2.24 16.68 -6.76
N THR A 551 -1.33 16.72 -7.74
CA THR A 551 -1.58 17.34 -9.04
C THR A 551 -2.59 16.56 -9.88
N LEU A 552 -2.56 15.23 -9.80
CA LEU A 552 -3.56 14.37 -10.44
C LEU A 552 -4.94 14.65 -9.86
N ASP A 553 -5.05 14.63 -8.53
CA ASP A 553 -6.28 14.93 -7.78
C ASP A 553 -6.84 16.31 -8.16
N TYR A 554 -5.98 17.33 -8.26
CA TYR A 554 -6.35 18.67 -8.72
C TYR A 554 -6.98 18.70 -10.11
N PHE A 555 -6.35 18.07 -11.11
CA PHE A 555 -6.93 18.05 -12.46
C PHE A 555 -8.20 17.22 -12.52
N ASP A 556 -8.34 16.19 -11.69
CA ASP A 556 -9.55 15.40 -11.57
C ASP A 556 -10.72 16.22 -11.01
N GLU A 557 -10.49 16.96 -9.91
CA GLU A 557 -11.48 17.87 -9.32
C GLU A 557 -11.91 18.99 -10.28
N MET A 558 -11.02 19.42 -11.18
CA MET A 558 -11.34 20.39 -12.24
C MET A 558 -12.13 19.78 -13.42
N GLY A 559 -12.36 18.46 -13.45
CA GLY A 559 -12.97 17.77 -14.60
C GLY A 559 -12.03 17.62 -15.80
N LEU A 560 -10.73 17.87 -15.62
CA LEU A 560 -9.69 17.75 -16.63
C LEU A 560 -9.10 16.33 -16.65
N TYR A 561 -9.96 15.34 -16.88
CA TYR A 561 -9.61 13.91 -16.77
C TYR A 561 -8.50 13.43 -17.71
N ALA A 562 -8.27 14.12 -18.84
CA ALA A 562 -7.16 13.81 -19.75
C ALA A 562 -5.80 14.10 -19.10
N PHE A 563 -5.69 15.19 -18.35
CA PHE A 563 -4.49 15.54 -17.58
C PHE A 563 -4.29 14.56 -16.43
N SER A 564 -5.34 14.24 -15.68
CA SER A 564 -5.32 13.22 -14.62
C SER A 564 -4.83 11.87 -15.16
N SER A 565 -5.40 11.42 -16.30
CA SER A 565 -5.02 10.20 -17.00
C SER A 565 -3.55 10.19 -17.47
N ALA A 566 -3.07 11.32 -17.99
CA ALA A 566 -1.69 11.45 -18.42
C ALA A 566 -0.70 11.44 -17.26
N ILE A 567 -1.01 12.12 -16.16
CA ILE A 567 -0.19 12.09 -14.94
C ILE A 567 -0.14 10.65 -14.40
N ASN A 568 -1.27 9.95 -14.41
CA ASN A 568 -1.33 8.56 -14.01
C ASN A 568 -0.45 7.67 -14.91
N LEU A 569 -0.49 7.88 -16.23
CA LEU A 569 0.37 7.18 -17.19
C LEU A 569 1.86 7.48 -16.92
N ILE A 570 2.23 8.74 -16.68
CA ILE A 570 3.59 9.14 -16.33
C ILE A 570 4.05 8.41 -15.07
N LEU A 571 3.22 8.37 -14.01
CA LEU A 571 3.52 7.62 -12.78
C LEU A 571 3.76 6.13 -13.06
N ILE A 572 2.86 5.48 -13.81
CA ILE A 572 2.98 4.05 -14.15
C ILE A 572 4.27 3.78 -14.92
N VAL A 573 4.55 4.57 -15.97
CA VAL A 573 5.75 4.43 -16.80
C VAL A 573 7.02 4.63 -15.96
N THR A 574 7.05 5.65 -15.09
CA THR A 574 8.17 5.91 -14.20
C THR A 574 8.43 4.76 -13.23
N ILE A 575 7.37 4.18 -12.65
CA ILE A 575 7.52 3.03 -11.74
C ILE A 575 8.01 1.80 -12.51
N MET A 576 7.46 1.54 -13.70
CA MET A 576 7.89 0.42 -14.55
C MET A 576 9.36 0.56 -14.98
N LEU A 577 9.78 1.75 -15.44
CA LEU A 577 11.17 2.01 -15.80
C LEU A 577 12.10 1.84 -14.61
N SER A 578 11.72 2.37 -13.45
CA SER A 578 12.51 2.22 -12.22
C SER A 578 12.65 0.74 -11.82
N ASN A 579 11.56 -0.04 -11.90
CA ASN A 579 11.58 -1.48 -11.64
C ASN A 579 12.49 -2.22 -12.63
N LEU A 580 12.36 -1.93 -13.93
CA LEU A 580 13.18 -2.54 -14.98
C LEU A 580 14.67 -2.24 -14.80
N ILE A 581 15.02 -0.99 -14.48
CA ILE A 581 16.40 -0.57 -14.25
C ILE A 581 17.00 -1.35 -13.08
N VAL A 582 16.30 -1.44 -11.95
CA VAL A 582 16.84 -2.15 -10.79
C VAL A 582 16.91 -3.65 -11.04
N ASN A 583 15.89 -4.26 -11.65
CA ASN A 583 15.93 -5.69 -12.00
C ASN A 583 17.15 -6.00 -12.87
N LYS A 584 17.43 -5.15 -13.87
CA LYS A 584 18.58 -5.32 -14.78
C LYS A 584 19.92 -5.11 -14.08
N LEU A 585 20.02 -4.13 -13.17
CA LEU A 585 21.27 -3.80 -12.47
C LEU A 585 21.63 -4.80 -11.37
N THR A 586 20.61 -5.40 -10.73
CA THR A 586 20.81 -6.10 -9.46
C THR A 586 20.49 -7.59 -9.56
N GLY A 587 19.79 -8.01 -10.61
CA GLY A 587 19.17 -9.34 -10.70
C GLY A 587 18.17 -9.58 -9.58
N ALA A 588 17.78 -8.55 -8.83
CA ALA A 588 16.71 -8.63 -7.84
C ALA A 588 15.45 -8.22 -8.56
N SER A 589 14.57 -9.17 -8.85
CA SER A 589 13.22 -8.84 -9.27
C SER A 589 12.26 -8.96 -8.09
N LEU A 590 11.16 -8.21 -8.11
CA LEU A 590 10.12 -8.31 -7.07
C LEU A 590 9.54 -9.73 -6.97
N ASP A 591 9.61 -10.51 -8.04
CA ASP A 591 9.27 -11.93 -8.07
C ASP A 591 10.42 -12.87 -7.64
N GLU A 592 11.69 -12.47 -7.77
CA GLU A 592 12.88 -13.27 -7.38
C GLU A 592 13.38 -12.99 -5.95
N GLY A 593 13.11 -11.82 -5.38
CA GLY A 593 13.38 -11.47 -3.97
C GLY A 593 12.60 -12.31 -2.94
N ILE A 594 11.85 -13.31 -3.42
CA ILE A 594 11.06 -14.25 -2.64
C ILE A 594 11.55 -15.66 -2.95
N GLY A 595 12.79 -15.92 -2.55
CA GLY A 595 13.41 -17.25 -2.46
C GLY A 595 13.37 -18.05 -3.76
N ASN A 596 14.16 -17.62 -4.74
CA ASN A 596 14.63 -18.51 -5.81
C ASN A 596 15.60 -19.56 -5.27
#